data_AF-A0A2E4DC27-F1
#
_entry.id   AF-A0A2E4DC27-F1
#
_cell.length_a   1.000
_cell.length_b   1.000
_cell.length_c   1.000
_cell.angle_alpha   90.00
_cell.angle_beta   90.00
_cell.angle_gamma   90.00
#
_symmetry.space_group_name_H-M   'P 1'
#
loop_
_entity.id
_entity.type
_entity.pdbx_description
1 polymer ?
#
loop_
_entity_poly.entity_id
_entity_poly.type
_entity_poly.pdbx_seq_one_letter_code
_entity_poly.pdbx_strand_id
1 'polypeptide(L)'
;MTDIRKAVSLVIVQGKDIFTIIRHNHLRAFPGYTAFPGGKVDAEDQAETLDQTLLNTLYREAKEELGIDVIELQKSGQIEAIDKIAIATSPNYNPRRYEAHFYRIILKKKIDFILDSNEAKLGQWLDAGSLLREYNFGKRLLIYPIRKVIEELSNNTKFSQVIDFDLREVGKIPFIEPLRGVIQYMPLSNTLPPASRTNAFIIGGQEKILIDPSPKNVDEYRSLLEELKKFQLKGLMLSHHHKDHHEMAPEIAEYFNLPIYLSPDCHKRCLQKYGQDYFQKSQIEYLKEGDVVTSWLGEDVGVIEIPGHDEGQLGLIPESKKWCFVGDLFQGIGTVVVGGEEGDMQKYMHSLEKVISLGPHCVIPSHGIALGGTYILEKTLEHRKYRENQIKDLMNQGKSVDDMLGIIYFDLSRKLLPYARENILKHIEKIENEASAPKTES
;
A
#
# COMPACT_ATOMS: atom_id res chain seq x y z
N MET A 1 8.14 11.87 -21.48
CA MET A 1 8.75 10.96 -20.47
C MET A 1 8.56 11.61 -19.12
N THR A 2 8.15 10.88 -18.09
CA THR A 2 8.12 11.40 -16.71
C THR A 2 9.55 11.74 -16.30
N ASP A 3 9.78 12.95 -15.82
CA ASP A 3 11.06 13.41 -15.30
C ASP A 3 11.52 12.52 -14.12
N ILE A 4 12.73 11.96 -14.21
CA ILE A 4 13.32 11.14 -13.15
C ILE A 4 14.11 12.08 -12.25
N ARG A 5 13.57 12.36 -11.07
CA ARG A 5 14.23 13.23 -10.10
C ARG A 5 15.35 12.46 -9.41
N LYS A 6 16.44 13.14 -9.08
CA LYS A 6 17.50 12.52 -8.29
C LYS A 6 17.20 12.70 -6.81
N ALA A 7 17.62 11.74 -6.01
CA ALA A 7 17.50 11.77 -4.56
C ALA A 7 18.73 11.13 -3.91
N VAL A 8 18.99 11.47 -2.66
CA VAL A 8 20.06 10.86 -1.85
C VAL A 8 19.45 10.12 -0.67
N SER A 9 20.17 9.11 -0.20
CA SER A 9 19.78 8.33 0.97
C SER A 9 21.00 8.12 1.86
N LEU A 10 20.89 8.56 3.12
CA LEU A 10 21.96 8.61 4.10
C LEU A 10 22.01 7.29 4.87
N VAL A 11 22.93 6.41 4.46
CA VAL A 11 23.14 5.12 5.10
C VAL A 11 24.21 5.29 6.19
N ILE A 12 23.79 5.82 7.34
CA ILE A 12 24.72 6.12 8.43
C ILE A 12 24.99 4.85 9.24
N VAL A 13 26.27 4.50 9.41
CA VAL A 13 26.70 3.28 10.06
C VAL A 13 27.75 3.53 11.13
N GLN A 14 27.76 2.69 12.16
CA GLN A 14 28.83 2.60 13.15
C GLN A 14 29.07 1.13 13.48
N GLY A 15 30.21 0.58 13.07
CA GLY A 15 30.46 -0.86 13.14
C GLY A 15 29.42 -1.64 12.34
N LYS A 16 28.62 -2.48 13.02
CA LYS A 16 27.53 -3.27 12.40
C LYS A 16 26.16 -2.60 12.49
N ASP A 17 26.08 -1.49 13.23
CA ASP A 17 24.83 -0.79 13.49
C ASP A 17 24.55 0.22 12.40
N ILE A 18 23.28 0.29 12.01
CA ILE A 18 22.77 1.20 11.00
C ILE A 18 21.74 2.10 11.68
N PHE A 19 21.79 3.38 11.38
CA PHE A 19 20.74 4.30 11.77
C PHE A 19 19.59 4.25 10.77
N THR A 20 18.37 4.04 11.26
CA THR A 20 17.15 4.02 10.44
C THR A 20 16.07 4.85 11.10
N ILE A 21 15.14 5.36 10.30
CA ILE A 21 13.93 6.04 10.76
C ILE A 21 12.69 5.20 10.44
N ILE A 22 11.63 5.38 11.23
CA ILE A 22 10.27 4.96 10.89
C ILE A 22 9.51 6.22 10.49
N ARG A 23 9.04 6.26 9.24
CA ARG A 23 8.28 7.39 8.70
C ARG A 23 6.93 7.54 9.39
N HIS A 24 6.44 8.76 9.55
CA HIS A 24 5.10 8.99 10.09
C HIS A 24 3.99 8.35 9.23
N ASN A 25 2.92 7.88 9.89
CA ASN A 25 1.78 7.26 9.20
C ASN A 25 0.93 8.25 8.38
N HIS A 26 1.04 9.55 8.65
CA HIS A 26 0.29 10.58 7.93
C HIS A 26 0.96 11.04 6.62
N LEU A 27 2.16 10.55 6.34
CA LEU A 27 2.92 10.93 5.15
C LEU A 27 2.33 10.31 3.89
N ARG A 28 2.42 11.06 2.79
CA ARG A 28 1.93 10.60 1.48
C ARG A 28 2.80 9.52 0.84
N ALA A 29 4.09 9.49 1.18
CA ALA A 29 5.06 8.56 0.62
C ALA A 29 5.55 7.60 1.70
N PHE A 30 5.28 6.31 1.49
CA PHE A 30 5.71 5.20 2.34
C PHE A 30 5.43 5.42 3.86
N PRO A 31 4.17 5.71 4.26
CA PRO A 31 3.82 5.92 5.66
C PRO A 31 4.11 4.67 6.51
N GLY A 32 4.77 4.85 7.64
CA GLY A 32 5.15 3.76 8.56
C GLY A 32 6.28 2.85 8.06
N TYR A 33 6.89 3.14 6.91
CA TYR A 33 8.04 2.37 6.42
C TYR A 33 9.30 2.68 7.22
N THR A 34 10.13 1.65 7.40
CA THR A 34 11.52 1.85 7.79
C THR A 34 12.29 2.40 6.58
N ALA A 35 13.00 3.49 6.79
CA ALA A 35 13.77 4.18 5.75
C ALA A 35 15.12 4.64 6.30
N PHE A 36 16.00 5.01 5.38
CA PHE A 36 17.14 5.86 5.71
C PHE A 36 16.72 7.32 5.53
N PRO A 37 17.29 8.25 6.32
CA PRO A 37 17.11 9.68 6.10
C PRO A 37 17.53 10.08 4.68
N GLY A 38 16.93 11.13 4.14
CA GLY A 38 17.32 11.73 2.86
C GLY A 38 16.15 12.10 1.97
N GLY A 39 16.44 12.97 1.01
CA GLY A 39 15.43 13.57 0.16
C GLY A 39 15.89 13.79 -1.28
N LYS A 40 15.05 14.53 -2.01
CA LYS A 40 15.25 14.85 -3.42
C LYS A 40 16.28 15.97 -3.57
N VAL A 41 16.95 15.99 -4.71
CA VAL A 41 17.78 17.13 -5.12
C VAL A 41 16.88 18.34 -5.34
N ASP A 42 17.19 19.43 -4.66
CA ASP A 42 16.49 20.71 -4.78
C ASP A 42 17.28 21.72 -5.62
N ALA A 43 16.65 22.86 -5.93
CA ALA A 43 17.23 23.87 -6.81
C ALA A 43 18.49 24.50 -6.19
N GLU A 44 18.55 24.59 -4.86
CA GLU A 44 19.69 25.14 -4.12
C GLU A 44 20.88 24.17 -4.02
N ASP A 45 20.68 22.89 -4.30
CA ASP A 45 21.76 21.89 -4.28
C ASP A 45 22.62 21.93 -5.55
N GLN A 46 22.12 22.56 -6.62
CA GLN A 46 22.70 22.47 -7.96
C GLN A 46 24.13 23.01 -8.01
N ALA A 47 25.03 22.18 -8.55
CA ALA A 47 26.43 22.50 -8.78
C ALA A 47 26.84 22.16 -10.23
N GLU A 48 28.10 22.46 -10.58
CA GLU A 48 28.65 22.20 -11.92
C GLU A 48 28.64 20.71 -12.31
N THR A 49 28.81 19.81 -11.33
CA THR A 49 28.84 18.36 -11.55
C THR A 49 27.75 17.66 -10.76
N LEU A 50 27.28 16.53 -11.28
CA LEU A 50 26.26 15.74 -10.61
C LEU A 50 26.72 15.24 -9.23
N ASP A 51 27.97 14.79 -9.13
CA ASP A 51 28.49 14.29 -7.85
C ASP A 51 28.52 15.40 -6.79
N GLN A 52 28.87 16.63 -7.18
CA GLN A 52 28.82 17.76 -6.25
C GLN A 52 27.39 18.13 -5.87
N THR A 53 26.45 18.11 -6.83
CA THR A 53 25.02 18.31 -6.55
C THR A 53 24.50 17.28 -5.55
N LEU A 54 24.83 16.00 -5.73
CA LEU A 54 24.41 14.93 -4.82
C LEU A 54 25.04 15.08 -3.43
N LEU A 55 26.31 15.49 -3.34
CA LEU A 55 26.95 15.77 -2.05
C LEU A 55 26.33 16.98 -1.35
N ASN A 56 25.98 18.05 -2.08
CA ASN A 56 25.27 19.20 -1.53
C ASN A 56 23.91 18.77 -0.94
N THR A 57 23.14 17.99 -1.70
CA THR A 57 21.89 17.39 -1.22
C THR A 57 22.13 16.54 0.04
N LEU A 58 23.16 15.67 0.03
CA LEU A 58 23.51 14.84 1.19
C LEU A 58 23.73 15.68 2.46
N TYR A 59 24.45 16.80 2.34
CA TYR A 59 24.75 17.68 3.47
C TYR A 59 23.52 18.43 3.96
N ARG A 60 22.67 18.93 3.04
CA ARG A 60 21.42 19.60 3.39
C ARG A 60 20.47 18.65 4.12
N GLU A 61 20.22 17.47 3.54
CA GLU A 61 19.32 16.48 4.12
C GLU A 61 19.83 15.97 5.48
N ALA A 62 21.15 15.80 5.66
CA ALA A 62 21.73 15.48 6.97
C ALA A 62 21.40 16.55 8.02
N LYS A 63 21.44 17.82 7.63
CA LYS A 63 21.15 18.93 8.53
C LYS A 63 19.66 19.04 8.83
N GLU A 64 18.80 18.91 7.82
CA GLU A 64 17.36 19.06 7.93
C GLU A 64 16.71 17.89 8.67
N GLU A 65 17.06 16.64 8.31
CA GLU A 65 16.40 15.46 8.88
C GLU A 65 17.05 14.94 10.16
N LEU A 66 18.33 15.25 10.41
CA LEU A 66 19.09 14.69 11.54
C LEU A 66 19.75 15.74 12.45
N GLY A 67 19.74 17.01 12.06
CA GLY A 67 20.35 18.08 12.83
C GLY A 67 21.88 18.02 12.89
N ILE A 68 22.55 17.40 11.91
CA ILE A 68 24.02 17.26 11.88
C ILE A 68 24.66 18.03 10.74
N ASP A 69 25.87 18.54 10.96
CA ASP A 69 26.73 19.08 9.92
C ASP A 69 27.80 18.05 9.53
N VAL A 70 27.64 17.43 8.36
CA VAL A 70 28.55 16.39 7.86
C VAL A 70 29.96 16.94 7.65
N ILE A 71 30.11 18.20 7.22
CA ILE A 71 31.40 18.83 6.98
C ILE A 71 32.14 19.05 8.30
N GLU A 72 31.44 19.49 9.35
CA GLU A 72 32.00 19.64 10.69
C GLU A 72 32.41 18.28 11.29
N LEU A 73 31.59 17.24 11.11
CA LEU A 73 31.91 15.88 11.53
C LEU A 73 33.13 15.30 10.80
N GLN A 74 33.32 15.63 9.52
CA GLN A 74 34.54 15.29 8.78
C GLN A 74 35.77 16.05 9.33
N LYS A 75 35.66 17.37 9.53
CA LYS A 75 36.75 18.22 10.04
C LYS A 75 37.20 17.83 11.44
N SER A 76 36.27 17.46 12.31
CA SER A 76 36.54 16.97 13.67
C SER A 76 37.03 15.52 13.69
N GLY A 77 37.10 14.85 12.53
CA GLY A 77 37.59 13.48 12.39
C GLY A 77 36.64 12.43 12.96
N GLN A 78 35.34 12.72 13.07
CA GLN A 78 34.32 11.78 13.54
C GLN A 78 33.81 10.84 12.43
N ILE A 79 33.90 11.25 11.17
CA ILE A 79 33.60 10.42 10.00
C ILE A 79 34.88 9.72 9.51
N GLU A 80 34.81 8.40 9.36
CA GLU A 80 35.89 7.59 8.79
C GLU A 80 35.89 7.64 7.26
N ALA A 81 34.72 7.49 6.65
CA ALA A 81 34.55 7.50 5.20
C ALA A 81 33.11 7.89 4.80
N ILE A 82 32.97 8.40 3.58
CA ILE A 82 31.68 8.60 2.90
C ILE A 82 31.79 7.95 1.53
N ASP A 83 31.02 6.90 1.30
CA ASP A 83 31.07 6.10 0.07
C ASP A 83 29.72 6.11 -0.63
N LYS A 84 29.69 6.33 -1.94
CA LYS A 84 28.50 6.01 -2.75
C LYS A 84 28.44 4.50 -2.92
N ILE A 85 27.43 3.85 -2.35
CA ILE A 85 27.36 2.38 -2.28
C ILE A 85 26.39 1.76 -3.27
N ALA A 86 25.31 2.46 -3.62
CA ALA A 86 24.30 1.92 -4.52
C ALA A 86 23.49 3.00 -5.24
N ILE A 87 22.81 2.59 -6.30
CA ILE A 87 21.78 3.35 -7.00
C ILE A 87 20.52 2.50 -7.18
N ALA A 88 19.35 3.14 -7.18
CA ALA A 88 18.10 2.48 -7.51
C ALA A 88 17.12 3.44 -8.18
N THR A 89 16.56 3.02 -9.32
CA THR A 89 15.58 3.82 -10.05
C THR A 89 14.17 3.28 -9.84
N SER A 90 13.24 4.16 -9.48
CA SER A 90 11.84 3.79 -9.30
C SER A 90 11.23 3.26 -10.61
N PRO A 91 10.30 2.30 -10.53
CA PRO A 91 9.67 1.71 -11.71
C PRO A 91 9.05 2.70 -12.69
N ASN A 92 9.00 2.32 -13.97
CA ASN A 92 8.45 3.15 -15.05
C ASN A 92 6.94 3.48 -14.89
N TYR A 93 6.19 2.63 -14.17
CA TYR A 93 4.76 2.85 -13.94
C TYR A 93 4.47 3.79 -12.75
N ASN A 94 5.49 4.17 -11.97
CA ASN A 94 5.28 5.13 -10.89
C ASN A 94 5.08 6.54 -11.49
N PRO A 95 4.03 7.27 -11.09
CA PRO A 95 3.76 8.61 -11.63
C PRO A 95 4.83 9.63 -11.23
N ARG A 96 5.47 9.42 -10.07
CA ARG A 96 6.63 10.19 -9.60
C ARG A 96 7.82 9.25 -9.53
N ARG A 97 8.87 9.56 -10.31
CA ARG A 97 10.05 8.72 -10.42
C ARG A 97 11.27 9.36 -9.77
N TYR A 98 12.05 8.52 -9.10
CA TYR A 98 13.27 8.89 -8.43
C TYR A 98 14.41 7.94 -8.80
N GLU A 99 15.60 8.49 -9.04
CA GLU A 99 16.88 7.79 -9.01
C GLU A 99 17.52 8.09 -7.65
N ALA A 100 17.47 7.11 -6.75
CA ALA A 100 18.00 7.22 -5.39
C ALA A 100 19.47 6.80 -5.37
N HIS A 101 20.34 7.67 -4.87
CA HIS A 101 21.76 7.40 -4.64
C HIS A 101 22.03 7.18 -3.16
N PHE A 102 22.53 6.00 -2.80
CA PHE A 102 22.80 5.62 -1.42
C PHE A 102 24.24 5.96 -1.07
N TYR A 103 24.41 6.80 -0.05
CA TYR A 103 25.71 7.20 0.49
C TYR A 103 25.88 6.61 1.89
N ARG A 104 26.89 5.76 2.06
CA ARG A 104 27.27 5.20 3.36
C ARG A 104 28.18 6.19 4.08
N ILE A 105 27.75 6.65 5.26
CA ILE A 105 28.54 7.53 6.13
C ILE A 105 28.99 6.70 7.34
N ILE A 106 30.29 6.44 7.44
CA ILE A 106 30.87 5.61 8.51
C ILE A 106 31.32 6.51 9.66
N LEU A 107 30.69 6.39 10.83
CA LEU A 107 31.04 7.13 12.04
C LEU A 107 31.99 6.32 12.93
N LYS A 108 32.95 7.01 13.56
CA LYS A 108 33.83 6.40 14.59
C LYS A 108 33.06 6.03 15.85
N LYS A 109 32.04 6.81 16.20
CA LYS A 109 31.18 6.63 17.38
C LYS A 109 29.74 7.00 17.02
N LYS A 110 28.78 6.37 17.70
CA LYS A 110 27.38 6.76 17.56
C LYS A 110 27.20 8.17 18.12
N ILE A 111 26.35 8.93 17.45
CA ILE A 111 25.89 10.25 17.90
C ILE A 111 24.37 10.22 17.98
N ASP A 112 23.83 11.14 18.76
CA ASP A 112 22.39 11.38 18.82
C ASP A 112 21.98 12.30 17.67
N PHE A 113 20.80 12.03 17.10
CA PHE A 113 20.25 12.82 16.00
C PHE A 113 19.01 13.57 16.48
N ILE A 114 18.83 14.78 15.96
CA ILE A 114 17.61 15.56 16.15
C ILE A 114 16.76 15.32 14.90
N LEU A 115 15.76 14.46 15.03
CA LEU A 115 14.92 14.07 13.92
C LEU A 115 13.95 15.19 13.53
N ASP A 116 13.71 15.36 12.22
CA ASP A 116 12.55 16.13 11.78
C ASP A 116 11.26 15.40 12.20
N SER A 117 10.56 16.00 13.17
CA SER A 117 9.29 15.52 13.72
C SER A 117 8.14 15.47 12.71
N ASN A 118 8.28 16.10 11.53
CA ASN A 118 7.30 15.99 10.45
C ASN A 118 7.54 14.74 9.58
N GLU A 119 8.78 14.29 9.45
CA GLU A 119 9.21 13.17 8.60
C GLU A 119 9.24 11.84 9.38
N ALA A 120 9.89 11.82 10.55
CA ALA A 120 10.26 10.61 11.27
C ALA A 120 9.55 10.52 12.63
N LYS A 121 8.79 9.44 12.82
CA LYS A 121 8.16 9.10 14.11
C LYS A 121 9.20 8.63 15.14
N LEU A 122 10.21 7.91 14.67
CA LEU A 122 11.24 7.29 15.49
C LEU A 122 12.51 7.16 14.67
N GLY A 123 13.66 7.35 15.30
CA GLY A 123 14.97 7.02 14.78
C GLY A 123 15.67 6.07 15.73
N GLN A 124 16.41 5.10 15.21
CA GLN A 124 17.05 4.08 16.02
C GLN A 124 18.32 3.53 15.36
N TRP A 125 19.26 3.17 16.22
CA TRP A 125 20.42 2.36 15.87
C TRP A 125 20.10 0.88 16.09
N LEU A 126 20.23 0.07 15.05
CA LEU A 126 20.09 -1.38 15.13
C LEU A 126 21.15 -2.07 14.27
N ASP A 127 21.59 -3.25 14.67
CA ASP A 127 22.46 -4.05 13.82
C ASP A 127 21.71 -4.47 12.54
N ALA A 128 22.42 -4.49 11.42
CA ALA A 128 21.86 -4.84 10.11
C ALA A 128 21.11 -6.19 10.12
N GLY A 129 21.65 -7.17 10.86
CA GLY A 129 21.05 -8.49 11.02
C GLY A 129 19.72 -8.45 11.79
N SER A 130 19.61 -7.63 12.84
CA SER A 130 18.36 -7.40 13.57
C SER A 130 17.30 -6.75 12.70
N LEU A 131 17.66 -5.73 11.93
CA LEU A 131 16.74 -5.08 10.99
C LEU A 131 16.16 -6.09 9.99
N LEU A 132 17.02 -6.94 9.41
CA LEU A 132 16.60 -7.98 8.47
C LEU A 132 15.76 -9.06 9.16
N ARG A 133 16.10 -9.47 10.38
CA ARG A 133 15.28 -10.39 11.18
C ARG A 133 13.89 -9.81 11.44
N GLU A 134 13.79 -8.55 11.85
CA GLU A 134 12.51 -7.90 12.11
C GLU A 134 11.64 -7.79 10.85
N TYR A 135 12.23 -7.49 9.69
CA TYR A 135 11.53 -7.61 8.41
C TYR A 135 11.03 -9.04 8.16
N ASN A 136 11.89 -10.05 8.35
CA ASN A 136 11.56 -11.45 8.13
C ASN A 136 10.45 -11.98 9.06
N PHE A 137 10.27 -11.36 10.23
CA PHE A 137 9.17 -11.64 11.16
C PHE A 137 7.92 -10.76 10.94
N GLY A 138 7.90 -9.98 9.85
CA GLY A 138 6.77 -9.13 9.49
C GLY A 138 6.58 -7.94 10.44
N LYS A 139 7.65 -7.43 11.05
CA LYS A 139 7.60 -6.27 11.96
C LYS A 139 7.95 -4.95 11.29
N ARG A 140 8.47 -4.98 10.05
CA ARG A 140 8.92 -3.79 9.33
C ARG A 140 8.41 -3.77 7.91
N LEU A 141 7.86 -2.63 7.53
CA LEU A 141 7.62 -2.28 6.13
C LEU A 141 8.93 -1.78 5.52
N LEU A 142 9.39 -2.41 4.44
CA LEU A 142 10.59 -2.01 3.71
C LEU A 142 10.30 -1.93 2.21
N ILE A 143 10.86 -0.92 1.56
CA ILE A 143 10.95 -0.92 0.10
C ILE A 143 12.16 -1.73 -0.35
N TYR A 144 12.09 -2.26 -1.58
CA TYR A 144 13.12 -3.14 -2.13
C TYR A 144 14.56 -2.58 -2.03
N PRO A 145 14.86 -1.33 -2.45
CA PRO A 145 16.23 -0.80 -2.36
C PRO A 145 16.76 -0.71 -0.93
N ILE A 146 15.93 -0.28 0.03
CA ILE A 146 16.32 -0.18 1.45
C ILE A 146 16.62 -1.57 2.02
N ARG A 147 15.76 -2.55 1.75
CA ARG A 147 15.99 -3.96 2.14
C ARG A 147 17.31 -4.48 1.56
N LYS A 148 17.59 -4.22 0.27
CA LYS A 148 18.83 -4.64 -0.39
C LYS A 148 20.07 -4.03 0.25
N VAL A 149 20.06 -2.74 0.58
CA VAL A 149 21.19 -2.11 1.32
C VAL A 149 21.41 -2.77 2.67
N ILE A 150 20.34 -3.02 3.44
CA ILE A 150 20.43 -3.68 4.75
C ILE A 150 21.00 -5.10 4.61
N GLU A 151 20.59 -5.85 3.59
CA GLU A 151 21.13 -7.18 3.29
C GLU A 151 22.64 -7.15 2.98
N GLU A 152 23.08 -6.24 2.11
CA GLU A 152 24.50 -6.09 1.77
C GLU A 152 25.34 -5.71 3.00
N LEU A 153 24.83 -4.80 3.85
CA LEU A 153 25.49 -4.44 5.10
C LEU A 153 25.52 -5.61 6.09
N SER A 154 24.43 -6.38 6.20
CA SER A 154 24.37 -7.58 7.05
C SER A 154 25.36 -8.66 6.59
N ASN A 155 25.65 -8.74 5.30
CA ASN A 155 26.63 -9.64 4.71
C ASN A 155 28.07 -9.13 4.82
N ASN A 156 28.31 -7.96 5.42
CA ASN A 156 29.61 -7.28 5.48
C ASN A 156 30.21 -7.01 4.08
N THR A 157 29.36 -6.69 3.09
CA THR A 157 29.80 -6.32 1.75
C THR A 157 30.76 -5.13 1.80
N LYS A 158 31.89 -5.23 1.10
CA LYS A 158 32.94 -4.19 1.09
C LYS A 158 32.61 -2.98 0.20
N PHE A 159 31.57 -3.07 -0.64
CA PHE A 159 31.15 -2.05 -1.61
C PHE A 159 32.31 -1.49 -2.45
N SER A 160 33.11 -2.38 -3.06
CA SER A 160 34.21 -1.98 -3.94
C SER A 160 33.76 -1.30 -5.24
N GLN A 161 32.47 -1.45 -5.59
CA GLN A 161 31.82 -0.80 -6.72
C GLN A 161 30.40 -0.39 -6.31
N VAL A 162 29.86 0.65 -6.97
CA VAL A 162 28.48 1.07 -6.78
C VAL A 162 27.56 -0.02 -7.32
N ILE A 163 26.66 -0.52 -6.46
CA ILE A 163 25.70 -1.55 -6.85
C ILE A 163 24.50 -0.89 -7.51
N ASP A 164 24.11 -1.35 -8.71
CA ASP A 164 22.85 -0.97 -9.31
C ASP A 164 21.76 -1.98 -8.91
N PHE A 165 20.76 -1.53 -8.15
CA PHE A 165 19.63 -2.37 -7.76
C PHE A 165 18.54 -2.45 -8.83
N ASP A 166 18.67 -1.72 -9.95
CA ASP A 166 17.74 -1.79 -11.08
C ASP A 166 18.08 -2.97 -12.01
N LEU A 167 17.89 -4.19 -11.51
CA LEU A 167 17.96 -5.42 -12.31
C LEU A 167 16.57 -5.97 -12.61
N ARG A 168 15.67 -5.13 -13.11
CA ARG A 168 14.34 -5.60 -13.54
C ARG A 168 14.38 -5.97 -15.02
N GLU A 169 14.19 -7.25 -15.29
CA GLU A 169 13.93 -7.73 -16.64
C GLU A 169 12.67 -7.05 -17.21
N VAL A 170 12.83 -6.45 -18.38
CA VAL A 170 11.73 -5.88 -19.17
C VAL A 170 10.76 -7.01 -19.54
N GLY A 171 9.46 -6.79 -19.32
CA GLY A 171 8.40 -7.75 -19.68
C GLY A 171 7.84 -8.59 -18.52
N LYS A 172 8.37 -8.46 -17.30
CA LYS A 172 7.79 -9.09 -16.10
C LYS A 172 6.72 -8.21 -15.44
N ILE A 173 5.71 -8.83 -14.84
CA ILE A 173 4.72 -8.14 -14.00
C ILE A 173 5.46 -7.51 -12.82
N PRO A 174 5.32 -6.20 -12.58
CA PRO A 174 5.95 -5.57 -11.43
C PRO A 174 5.44 -6.15 -10.11
N PHE A 175 6.32 -6.30 -9.15
CA PHE A 175 5.94 -6.71 -7.80
C PHE A 175 6.76 -6.00 -6.73
N ILE A 176 6.21 -5.96 -5.52
CA ILE A 176 6.88 -5.55 -4.30
C ILE A 176 6.56 -6.55 -3.17
N GLU A 177 7.42 -6.62 -2.17
CA GLU A 177 7.21 -7.42 -0.95
C GLU A 177 7.40 -6.49 0.27
N PRO A 178 6.44 -5.57 0.53
CA PRO A 178 6.60 -4.54 1.56
C PRO A 178 6.74 -5.16 2.95
N LEU A 179 6.13 -6.31 3.17
CA LEU A 179 6.25 -7.13 4.36
C LEU A 179 6.61 -8.56 3.94
N ARG A 180 7.49 -9.22 4.70
CA ARG A 180 7.92 -10.58 4.35
C ARG A 180 6.73 -11.52 4.15
N GLY A 181 6.70 -12.25 3.04
CA GLY A 181 5.64 -13.21 2.73
C GLY A 181 4.30 -12.60 2.31
N VAL A 182 4.24 -11.27 2.14
CA VAL A 182 3.11 -10.57 1.51
C VAL A 182 3.61 -10.01 0.19
N ILE A 183 3.46 -10.81 -0.86
CA ILE A 183 3.96 -10.48 -2.20
C ILE A 183 2.82 -9.81 -2.98
N GLN A 184 3.06 -8.60 -3.48
CA GLN A 184 2.10 -7.82 -4.22
C GLN A 184 2.56 -7.70 -5.66
N TYR A 185 1.92 -8.44 -6.57
CA TYR A 185 2.02 -8.24 -8.00
C TYR A 185 1.06 -7.13 -8.44
N MET A 186 1.48 -6.35 -9.43
CA MET A 186 0.71 -5.22 -9.94
C MET A 186 0.49 -5.39 -11.45
N PRO A 187 -0.33 -6.36 -11.91
CA PRO A 187 -0.68 -6.45 -13.32
C PRO A 187 -1.47 -5.20 -13.76
N LEU A 188 -1.42 -4.87 -15.04
CA LEU A 188 -2.41 -4.01 -15.66
C LEU A 188 -3.78 -4.66 -15.47
N SER A 189 -4.79 -3.86 -15.14
CA SER A 189 -6.18 -4.32 -15.00
C SER A 189 -7.13 -3.37 -15.73
N ASN A 190 -8.40 -3.75 -15.82
CA ASN A 190 -9.48 -2.88 -16.28
C ASN A 190 -10.14 -2.09 -15.12
N THR A 191 -9.35 -1.65 -14.13
CA THR A 191 -9.76 -0.76 -13.04
C THR A 191 -10.19 0.63 -13.52
N LEU A 192 -10.94 1.34 -12.68
CA LEU A 192 -11.31 2.73 -12.93
C LEU A 192 -10.11 3.70 -12.82
N PRO A 193 -10.02 4.73 -13.68
CA PRO A 193 -9.03 5.79 -13.56
C PRO A 193 -9.15 6.55 -12.22
N PRO A 194 -8.03 7.06 -11.64
CA PRO A 194 -6.70 7.15 -12.23
C PRO A 194 -5.84 5.89 -12.05
N ALA A 195 -6.35 4.85 -11.39
CA ALA A 195 -5.67 3.57 -11.33
C ALA A 195 -5.61 2.93 -12.74
N SER A 196 -4.58 2.11 -12.95
CA SER A 196 -4.39 1.32 -14.18
C SER A 196 -4.03 -0.14 -13.89
N ARG A 197 -3.97 -0.47 -12.60
CA ARG A 197 -3.52 -1.72 -12.03
C ARG A 197 -4.35 -2.01 -10.80
N THR A 198 -4.73 -3.27 -10.63
CA THR A 198 -5.28 -3.84 -9.40
C THR A 198 -4.25 -4.82 -8.89
N ASN A 199 -4.00 -4.77 -7.59
CA ASN A 199 -2.97 -5.58 -6.96
C ASN A 199 -3.45 -7.03 -6.87
N ALA A 200 -2.63 -7.96 -7.36
CA ALA A 200 -2.78 -9.39 -7.09
C ALA A 200 -1.82 -9.79 -5.97
N PHE A 201 -2.32 -10.40 -4.90
CA PHE A 201 -1.48 -10.75 -3.74
C PHE A 201 -1.22 -12.24 -3.66
N ILE A 202 -0.02 -12.59 -3.23
CA ILE A 202 0.33 -13.95 -2.83
C ILE A 202 0.71 -13.90 -1.35
N ILE A 203 -0.12 -14.57 -0.54
CA ILE A 203 0.02 -14.59 0.92
C ILE A 203 0.06 -16.04 1.38
N GLY A 204 0.95 -16.33 2.33
CA GLY A 204 1.02 -17.62 3.01
C GLY A 204 2.44 -18.19 3.10
N GLY A 205 2.57 -19.23 3.93
CA GLY A 205 3.80 -19.99 4.17
C GLY A 205 4.04 -21.02 3.08
N GLN A 206 3.97 -22.31 3.42
CA GLN A 206 4.10 -23.38 2.43
C GLN A 206 2.94 -23.38 1.44
N GLU A 207 1.71 -23.25 1.95
CA GLU A 207 0.50 -23.18 1.14
C GLU A 207 0.05 -21.73 0.92
N LYS A 208 0.25 -21.20 -0.28
CA LYS A 208 -0.09 -19.79 -0.57
C LYS A 208 -1.48 -19.65 -1.18
N ILE A 209 -2.14 -18.55 -0.88
CA ILE A 209 -3.36 -18.13 -1.58
C ILE A 209 -3.02 -16.98 -2.53
N LEU A 210 -3.68 -16.96 -3.68
CA LEU A 210 -3.68 -15.86 -4.62
C LEU A 210 -4.93 -15.00 -4.39
N ILE A 211 -4.81 -13.68 -4.31
CA ILE A 211 -5.94 -12.79 -4.03
C ILE A 211 -6.09 -11.80 -5.19
N ASP A 212 -7.32 -11.63 -5.67
CA ASP A 212 -7.75 -10.67 -6.69
C ASP A 212 -6.90 -10.63 -8.00
N PRO A 213 -6.58 -11.76 -8.64
CA PRO A 213 -5.85 -11.70 -9.90
C PRO A 213 -6.78 -11.22 -11.02
N SER A 214 -6.45 -10.08 -11.63
CA SER A 214 -7.30 -9.43 -12.65
C SER A 214 -6.54 -8.86 -13.86
N PRO A 215 -5.73 -9.67 -14.57
CA PRO A 215 -4.98 -9.19 -15.72
C PRO A 215 -5.89 -8.60 -16.81
N LYS A 216 -5.53 -7.42 -17.30
CA LYS A 216 -6.31 -6.60 -18.24
C LYS A 216 -6.66 -7.32 -19.55
N ASN A 217 -5.77 -8.19 -20.01
CA ASN A 217 -5.85 -8.87 -21.30
C ASN A 217 -5.00 -10.15 -21.29
N VAL A 218 -5.07 -10.90 -22.39
CA VAL A 218 -4.40 -12.21 -22.54
C VAL A 218 -2.87 -12.12 -22.41
N ASP A 219 -2.23 -11.03 -22.83
CA ASP A 219 -0.77 -10.89 -22.74
C ASP A 219 -0.33 -10.60 -21.30
N GLU A 220 -1.05 -9.74 -20.57
CA GLU A 220 -0.83 -9.53 -19.13
C GLU A 220 -1.11 -10.82 -18.34
N TYR A 221 -2.16 -11.57 -18.73
CA TYR A 221 -2.49 -12.88 -18.15
C TYR A 221 -1.35 -13.88 -18.31
N ARG A 222 -0.80 -14.06 -19.52
CA ARG A 222 0.35 -14.95 -19.75
C ARG A 222 1.55 -14.54 -18.91
N SER A 223 1.84 -13.24 -18.86
CA SER A 223 2.95 -12.71 -18.07
C SER A 223 2.76 -12.96 -16.57
N LEU A 224 1.52 -12.82 -16.07
CA LEU A 224 1.18 -13.13 -14.69
C LEU A 224 1.28 -14.63 -14.41
N LEU A 225 0.80 -15.50 -15.29
CA LEU A 225 0.93 -16.96 -15.12
C LEU A 225 2.38 -17.41 -14.95
N GLU A 226 3.32 -16.89 -15.74
CA GLU A 226 4.74 -17.25 -15.61
C GLU A 226 5.32 -16.84 -14.24
N GLU A 227 4.85 -15.73 -13.68
CA GLU A 227 5.20 -15.32 -12.32
C GLU A 227 4.56 -16.24 -11.27
N LEU A 228 3.28 -16.58 -11.43
CA LEU A 228 2.52 -17.42 -10.50
C LEU A 228 3.05 -18.86 -10.41
N LYS A 229 3.62 -19.42 -11.48
CA LYS A 229 4.23 -20.77 -11.50
C LYS A 229 5.35 -20.99 -10.47
N LYS A 230 5.94 -19.91 -9.96
CA LYS A 230 7.00 -19.96 -8.94
C LYS A 230 6.46 -20.31 -7.56
N PHE A 231 5.14 -20.30 -7.38
CA PHE A 231 4.48 -20.46 -6.10
C PHE A 231 3.64 -21.74 -6.07
N GLN A 232 3.66 -22.43 -4.93
CA GLN A 232 2.71 -23.47 -4.62
C GLN A 232 1.43 -22.81 -4.08
N LEU A 233 0.46 -22.63 -4.97
CA LEU A 233 -0.85 -22.07 -4.66
C LEU A 233 -1.80 -23.19 -4.22
N LYS A 234 -2.61 -22.93 -3.19
CA LYS A 234 -3.67 -23.84 -2.73
C LYS A 234 -5.08 -23.34 -2.97
N GLY A 235 -5.24 -22.08 -3.35
CA GLY A 235 -6.54 -21.48 -3.63
C GLY A 235 -6.42 -20.04 -4.13
N LEU A 236 -7.50 -19.57 -4.72
CA LEU A 236 -7.65 -18.21 -5.22
C LEU A 236 -8.80 -17.55 -4.46
N MET A 237 -8.57 -16.39 -3.85
CA MET A 237 -9.61 -15.62 -3.16
C MET A 237 -10.01 -14.40 -3.98
N LEU A 238 -11.32 -14.15 -4.06
CA LEU A 238 -11.87 -12.89 -4.55
C LEU A 238 -12.37 -12.08 -3.36
N SER A 239 -11.89 -10.85 -3.24
CA SER A 239 -12.29 -9.94 -2.17
C SER A 239 -13.74 -9.49 -2.34
N HIS A 240 -14.17 -9.19 -3.56
CA HIS A 240 -15.54 -8.79 -3.90
C HIS A 240 -15.82 -8.91 -5.42
N HIS A 241 -17.04 -8.56 -5.83
CA HIS A 241 -17.56 -8.85 -7.17
C HIS A 241 -17.16 -7.86 -8.29
N HIS A 242 -16.45 -6.77 -7.98
CA HIS A 242 -16.11 -5.80 -9.03
C HIS A 242 -15.11 -6.40 -10.03
N LYS A 243 -15.31 -6.03 -11.29
CA LYS A 243 -14.70 -6.69 -12.45
C LYS A 243 -13.19 -6.79 -12.34
N ASP A 244 -12.56 -5.72 -11.91
CA ASP A 244 -11.11 -5.58 -11.83
C ASP A 244 -10.49 -6.31 -10.63
N HIS A 245 -11.24 -7.17 -9.94
CA HIS A 245 -10.72 -8.09 -8.92
C HIS A 245 -10.78 -9.55 -9.38
N HIS A 246 -11.58 -9.87 -10.40
CA HIS A 246 -11.84 -11.26 -10.80
C HIS A 246 -11.71 -11.52 -12.31
N GLU A 247 -11.34 -10.51 -13.11
CA GLU A 247 -11.19 -10.68 -14.55
C GLU A 247 -10.12 -11.73 -14.88
N MET A 248 -10.50 -12.80 -15.59
CA MET A 248 -9.67 -13.98 -15.85
C MET A 248 -9.33 -14.85 -14.62
N ALA A 249 -9.87 -14.55 -13.43
CA ALA A 249 -9.65 -15.37 -12.24
C ALA A 249 -10.18 -16.82 -12.39
N PRO A 250 -11.35 -17.08 -13.01
CA PRO A 250 -11.80 -18.45 -13.30
C PRO A 250 -10.79 -19.25 -14.15
N GLU A 251 -10.21 -18.61 -15.16
CA GLU A 251 -9.22 -19.21 -16.06
C GLU A 251 -7.90 -19.48 -15.34
N ILE A 252 -7.45 -18.58 -14.46
CA ILE A 252 -6.29 -18.80 -13.59
C ILE A 252 -6.55 -19.97 -12.63
N ALA A 253 -7.73 -20.03 -12.03
CA ALA A 253 -8.12 -21.12 -11.14
C ALA A 253 -8.16 -22.47 -11.86
N GLU A 254 -8.73 -22.52 -13.08
CA GLU A 254 -8.72 -23.71 -13.93
C GLU A 254 -7.28 -24.14 -14.25
N TYR A 255 -6.42 -23.21 -14.65
CA TYR A 255 -5.03 -23.50 -15.03
C TYR A 255 -4.21 -24.14 -13.91
N PHE A 256 -4.38 -23.64 -12.68
CA PHE A 256 -3.66 -24.15 -11.50
C PHE A 256 -4.45 -25.21 -10.71
N ASN A 257 -5.66 -25.59 -11.16
CA ASN A 257 -6.58 -26.47 -10.46
C ASN A 257 -6.81 -26.02 -9.00
N LEU A 258 -7.21 -24.76 -8.83
CA LEU A 258 -7.44 -24.12 -7.54
C LEU A 258 -8.94 -24.00 -7.25
N PRO A 259 -9.38 -24.21 -5.99
CA PRO A 259 -10.68 -23.71 -5.56
C PRO A 259 -10.67 -22.17 -5.55
N ILE A 260 -11.83 -21.58 -5.81
CA ILE A 260 -12.07 -20.16 -5.66
C ILE A 260 -12.85 -19.93 -4.36
N TYR A 261 -12.24 -19.14 -3.49
CA TYR A 261 -12.81 -18.64 -2.25
C TYR A 261 -13.46 -17.28 -2.46
N LEU A 262 -14.73 -17.14 -2.11
CA LEU A 262 -15.43 -15.85 -2.17
C LEU A 262 -16.66 -15.84 -1.26
N SER A 263 -17.26 -14.67 -1.04
CA SER A 263 -18.53 -14.60 -0.31
C SER A 263 -19.71 -15.07 -1.18
N PRO A 264 -20.81 -15.55 -0.56
CA PRO A 264 -22.03 -15.89 -1.31
C PRO A 264 -22.60 -14.71 -2.13
N ASP A 265 -22.50 -13.49 -1.62
CA ASP A 265 -22.97 -12.28 -2.32
C ASP A 265 -22.10 -11.97 -3.54
N CYS A 266 -20.77 -12.05 -3.39
CA CYS A 266 -19.83 -11.91 -4.51
C CYS A 266 -20.17 -12.90 -5.62
N HIS A 267 -20.39 -14.17 -5.26
CA HIS A 267 -20.69 -15.22 -6.23
C HIS A 267 -21.99 -14.91 -6.98
N LYS A 268 -23.05 -14.60 -6.24
CA LYS A 268 -24.36 -14.26 -6.79
C LYS A 268 -24.27 -13.09 -7.78
N ARG A 269 -23.58 -12.00 -7.41
CA ARG A 269 -23.46 -10.80 -8.25
C ARG A 269 -22.65 -11.06 -9.51
N CYS A 270 -21.55 -11.81 -9.41
CA CYS A 270 -20.78 -12.23 -10.58
C CYS A 270 -21.65 -13.06 -11.54
N LEU A 271 -22.41 -14.05 -11.06
CA LEU A 271 -23.29 -14.86 -11.91
C LEU A 271 -24.43 -14.04 -12.54
N GLN A 272 -25.00 -13.08 -11.79
CA GLN A 272 -26.04 -12.18 -12.31
C GLN A 272 -25.53 -11.30 -13.44
N LYS A 273 -24.28 -10.83 -13.36
CA LYS A 273 -23.69 -9.91 -14.33
C LYS A 273 -23.04 -10.60 -15.53
N TYR A 274 -22.39 -11.75 -15.30
CA TYR A 274 -21.56 -12.42 -16.30
C TYR A 274 -22.13 -13.74 -16.82
N GLY A 275 -23.22 -14.24 -16.23
CA GLY A 275 -23.86 -15.49 -16.63
C GLY A 275 -23.67 -16.61 -15.61
N GLN A 276 -24.58 -17.59 -15.63
CA GLN A 276 -24.55 -18.73 -14.70
C GLN A 276 -23.37 -19.69 -14.95
N ASP A 277 -22.78 -19.62 -16.14
CA ASP A 277 -21.64 -20.42 -16.57
C ASP A 277 -20.28 -19.77 -16.25
N TYR A 278 -20.27 -18.56 -15.68
CA TYR A 278 -19.04 -17.79 -15.42
C TYR A 278 -18.00 -18.55 -14.58
N PHE A 279 -18.47 -19.31 -13.58
CA PHE A 279 -17.63 -20.16 -12.73
C PHE A 279 -17.80 -21.66 -12.99
N GLN A 280 -18.35 -22.08 -14.14
CA GLN A 280 -18.77 -23.47 -14.37
C GLN A 280 -17.64 -24.51 -14.24
N LYS A 281 -16.38 -24.09 -14.40
CA LYS A 281 -15.18 -24.94 -14.29
C LYS A 281 -14.43 -24.76 -12.97
N SER A 282 -14.91 -23.89 -12.10
CA SER A 282 -14.28 -23.57 -10.83
C SER A 282 -14.96 -24.33 -9.70
N GLN A 283 -14.18 -24.87 -8.77
CA GLN A 283 -14.70 -25.30 -7.47
C GLN A 283 -14.90 -24.06 -6.62
N ILE A 284 -16.15 -23.77 -6.24
CA ILE A 284 -16.49 -22.61 -5.41
C ILE A 284 -16.58 -23.01 -3.94
N GLU A 285 -15.89 -22.29 -3.08
CA GLU A 285 -15.96 -22.42 -1.64
C GLU A 285 -16.29 -21.06 -1.01
N TYR A 286 -17.31 -21.06 -0.14
CA TYR A 286 -17.75 -19.83 0.51
C TYR A 286 -16.97 -19.59 1.80
N LEU A 287 -16.44 -18.37 1.92
CA LEU A 287 -15.82 -17.89 3.15
C LEU A 287 -16.79 -16.99 3.93
N LYS A 288 -16.62 -17.00 5.25
CA LYS A 288 -17.27 -16.09 6.21
C LYS A 288 -16.26 -15.59 7.24
N GLU A 289 -16.66 -14.59 8.02
CA GLU A 289 -15.87 -14.08 9.15
C GLU A 289 -15.29 -15.23 10.01
N GLY A 290 -13.98 -15.17 10.26
CA GLY A 290 -13.26 -16.08 11.14
C GLY A 290 -12.76 -17.37 10.48
N ASP A 291 -13.16 -17.68 9.24
CA ASP A 291 -12.58 -18.82 8.51
C ASP A 291 -11.08 -18.58 8.27
N VAL A 292 -10.27 -19.62 8.40
CA VAL A 292 -8.81 -19.55 8.18
C VAL A 292 -8.48 -19.98 6.75
N VAL A 293 -7.84 -19.10 5.99
CA VAL A 293 -7.54 -19.35 4.56
C VAL A 293 -6.11 -19.81 4.33
N THR A 294 -5.16 -19.41 5.17
CA THR A 294 -3.75 -19.82 5.11
C THR A 294 -3.04 -19.53 6.43
N SER A 295 -1.77 -19.91 6.53
CA SER A 295 -0.87 -19.50 7.59
C SER A 295 0.21 -18.57 7.03
N TRP A 296 0.54 -17.48 7.70
CA TRP A 296 1.59 -16.55 7.34
C TRP A 296 2.58 -16.41 8.50
N LEU A 297 3.87 -16.71 8.25
CA LEU A 297 4.93 -16.72 9.26
C LEU A 297 4.60 -17.56 10.52
N GLY A 298 3.84 -18.65 10.34
CA GLY A 298 3.42 -19.55 11.43
C GLY A 298 2.15 -19.12 12.17
N GLU A 299 1.48 -18.06 11.71
CA GLU A 299 0.23 -17.55 12.29
C GLU A 299 -0.93 -17.80 11.33
N ASP A 300 -2.11 -18.14 11.85
CA ASP A 300 -3.31 -18.27 11.03
C ASP A 300 -3.75 -16.91 10.47
N VAL A 301 -4.20 -16.93 9.22
CA VAL A 301 -4.77 -15.79 8.50
C VAL A 301 -6.26 -16.01 8.37
N GLY A 302 -7.02 -15.23 9.13
CA GLY A 302 -8.48 -15.27 9.17
C GLY A 302 -9.13 -14.31 8.19
N VAL A 303 -10.35 -14.65 7.80
CA VAL A 303 -11.25 -13.80 7.01
C VAL A 303 -11.94 -12.78 7.90
N ILE A 304 -12.04 -11.55 7.41
CA ILE A 304 -12.89 -10.51 8.00
C ILE A 304 -13.88 -10.00 6.95
N GLU A 305 -15.14 -9.90 7.31
CA GLU A 305 -16.18 -9.24 6.53
C GLU A 305 -16.09 -7.73 6.76
N ILE A 306 -16.05 -6.98 5.66
CA ILE A 306 -15.90 -5.52 5.63
C ILE A 306 -16.90 -4.90 4.63
N PRO A 307 -18.21 -5.16 4.79
CA PRO A 307 -19.21 -4.75 3.82
C PRO A 307 -19.35 -3.22 3.70
N GLY A 308 -19.92 -2.79 2.59
CA GLY A 308 -20.46 -1.44 2.42
C GLY A 308 -19.98 -0.73 1.16
N HIS A 309 -18.72 -0.94 0.73
CA HIS A 309 -18.35 -0.63 -0.66
C HIS A 309 -18.97 -1.67 -1.61
N ASP A 310 -18.78 -2.93 -1.25
CA ASP A 310 -19.53 -4.07 -1.74
C ASP A 310 -20.12 -4.82 -0.53
N GLU A 311 -21.31 -5.40 -0.68
CA GLU A 311 -21.97 -6.15 0.41
C GLU A 311 -21.21 -7.44 0.73
N GLY A 312 -20.63 -8.08 -0.27
CA GLY A 312 -19.88 -9.32 -0.14
C GLY A 312 -18.39 -9.14 0.17
N GLN A 313 -17.92 -7.95 0.53
CA GLN A 313 -16.49 -7.68 0.62
C GLN A 313 -15.82 -8.40 1.79
N LEU A 314 -14.76 -9.14 1.45
CA LEU A 314 -13.89 -9.86 2.38
C LEU A 314 -12.49 -9.23 2.44
N GLY A 315 -11.96 -9.11 3.65
CA GLY A 315 -10.57 -8.81 3.96
C GLY A 315 -9.89 -9.99 4.65
N LEU A 316 -8.58 -9.85 4.91
CA LEU A 316 -7.79 -10.86 5.62
C LEU A 316 -6.95 -10.23 6.72
N ILE A 317 -6.79 -10.93 7.84
CA ILE A 317 -5.98 -10.47 8.96
C ILE A 317 -5.28 -11.67 9.66
N PRO A 318 -3.97 -11.62 9.92
CA PRO A 318 -3.32 -12.61 10.77
C PRO A 318 -3.66 -12.35 12.24
N GLU A 319 -3.56 -13.37 13.09
CA GLU A 319 -3.84 -13.24 14.53
C GLU A 319 -3.05 -12.11 15.22
N SER A 320 -1.78 -11.90 14.85
CA SER A 320 -0.96 -10.80 15.39
C SER A 320 -1.39 -9.40 14.94
N LYS A 321 -2.27 -9.30 13.93
CA LYS A 321 -2.69 -8.03 13.32
C LYS A 321 -1.53 -7.20 12.76
N LYS A 322 -0.42 -7.84 12.40
CA LYS A 322 0.73 -7.14 11.76
C LYS A 322 0.36 -6.48 10.43
N TRP A 323 -0.68 -6.94 9.78
CA TRP A 323 -1.24 -6.33 8.58
C TRP A 323 -2.73 -6.63 8.50
N CYS A 324 -3.48 -5.89 7.69
CA CYS A 324 -4.85 -6.20 7.35
C CYS A 324 -5.05 -5.91 5.86
N PHE A 325 -5.40 -6.93 5.07
CA PHE A 325 -5.84 -6.73 3.70
C PHE A 325 -7.28 -6.22 3.75
N VAL A 326 -7.48 -5.01 3.24
CA VAL A 326 -8.75 -4.27 3.35
C VAL A 326 -9.44 -4.10 1.99
N GLY A 327 -8.85 -4.65 0.92
CA GLY A 327 -9.38 -4.53 -0.44
C GLY A 327 -9.71 -3.07 -0.79
N ASP A 328 -10.96 -2.84 -1.17
CA ASP A 328 -11.50 -1.54 -1.55
C ASP A 328 -12.27 -0.83 -0.43
N LEU A 329 -12.06 -1.22 0.83
CA LEU A 329 -12.47 -0.38 1.97
C LEU A 329 -11.72 0.97 1.93
N PHE A 330 -10.50 0.94 1.40
CA PHE A 330 -9.68 2.11 1.10
C PHE A 330 -8.85 1.87 -0.17
N GLN A 331 -8.59 2.92 -0.94
CA GLN A 331 -7.71 2.88 -2.12
C GLN A 331 -6.58 3.91 -1.96
N GLY A 332 -5.33 3.49 -2.16
CA GLY A 332 -4.17 4.38 -2.16
C GLY A 332 -4.07 5.26 -3.41
N ILE A 333 -4.88 4.98 -4.43
CA ILE A 333 -4.97 5.72 -5.69
C ILE A 333 -6.44 6.00 -5.99
N GLY A 334 -6.86 7.26 -5.93
CA GLY A 334 -8.26 7.65 -6.11
C GLY A 334 -9.04 7.63 -4.80
N THR A 335 -10.37 7.56 -4.91
CA THR A 335 -11.30 7.53 -3.77
C THR A 335 -12.27 6.38 -3.96
N VAL A 336 -12.53 5.62 -2.90
CA VAL A 336 -13.54 4.56 -2.88
C VAL A 336 -14.93 5.15 -3.13
N VAL A 337 -15.66 4.56 -4.07
CA VAL A 337 -17.05 4.90 -4.32
C VAL A 337 -17.95 3.94 -3.56
N VAL A 338 -18.82 4.45 -2.70
CA VAL A 338 -19.93 3.67 -2.13
C VAL A 338 -21.18 4.08 -2.90
N GLY A 339 -21.76 3.14 -3.66
CA GLY A 339 -22.85 3.40 -4.61
C GLY A 339 -23.48 2.10 -5.12
N GLY A 340 -24.47 2.21 -6.01
CA GLY A 340 -25.13 1.03 -6.59
C GLY A 340 -26.04 0.27 -5.61
N GLU A 341 -26.46 -0.93 -6.01
CA GLU A 341 -27.32 -1.80 -5.19
C GLU A 341 -26.52 -2.57 -4.12
N GLU A 342 -25.21 -2.67 -4.29
CA GLU A 342 -24.26 -3.27 -3.35
C GLU A 342 -23.80 -2.33 -2.25
N GLY A 343 -23.81 -1.02 -2.51
CA GLY A 343 -23.22 -0.03 -1.63
C GLY A 343 -24.13 0.33 -0.47
N ASP A 344 -23.56 0.40 0.73
CA ASP A 344 -24.23 0.83 1.96
C ASP A 344 -23.25 1.70 2.77
N MET A 345 -23.59 2.99 2.92
CA MET A 345 -22.73 3.95 3.61
C MET A 345 -22.62 3.67 5.12
N GLN A 346 -23.68 3.14 5.74
CA GLN A 346 -23.68 2.82 7.16
C GLN A 346 -22.75 1.64 7.43
N LYS A 347 -22.89 0.56 6.66
CA LYS A 347 -21.99 -0.59 6.74
C LYS A 347 -20.56 -0.22 6.41
N TYR A 348 -20.33 0.61 5.39
CA TYR A 348 -18.99 1.06 5.02
C TYR A 348 -18.30 1.81 6.18
N MET A 349 -19.01 2.73 6.84
CA MET A 349 -18.49 3.46 7.99
C MET A 349 -18.25 2.54 9.20
N HIS A 350 -19.14 1.57 9.45
CA HIS A 350 -18.91 0.55 10.48
C HIS A 350 -17.71 -0.35 10.16
N SER A 351 -17.48 -0.71 8.91
CA SER A 351 -16.32 -1.48 8.46
C SER A 351 -15.01 -0.69 8.66
N LEU A 352 -15.01 0.62 8.38
CA LEU A 352 -13.89 1.49 8.73
C LEU A 352 -13.64 1.50 10.25
N GLU A 353 -14.67 1.70 11.06
CA GLU A 353 -14.58 1.71 12.52
C GLU A 353 -14.09 0.36 13.08
N LYS A 354 -14.59 -0.76 12.54
CA LYS A 354 -14.14 -2.12 12.86
C LYS A 354 -12.64 -2.27 12.65
N VAL A 355 -12.13 -1.98 11.45
CA VAL A 355 -10.70 -2.15 11.14
C VAL A 355 -9.83 -1.18 11.94
N ILE A 356 -10.26 0.06 12.15
CA ILE A 356 -9.56 1.02 13.02
C ILE A 356 -9.45 0.46 14.44
N SER A 357 -10.55 -0.07 15.00
CA SER A 357 -10.58 -0.63 16.36
C SER A 357 -9.71 -1.87 16.53
N LEU A 358 -9.55 -2.68 15.46
CA LEU A 358 -8.65 -3.84 15.47
C LEU A 358 -7.19 -3.42 15.62
N GLY A 359 -6.82 -2.22 15.16
CA GLY A 359 -5.50 -1.62 15.29
C GLY A 359 -4.38 -2.38 14.55
N PRO A 360 -4.55 -2.81 13.28
CA PRO A 360 -3.48 -3.48 12.57
C PRO A 360 -2.26 -2.59 12.37
N HIS A 361 -1.06 -3.16 12.37
CA HIS A 361 0.18 -2.39 12.20
C HIS A 361 0.33 -1.80 10.79
N CYS A 362 -0.34 -2.37 9.79
CA CYS A 362 -0.50 -1.76 8.47
C CYS A 362 -1.80 -2.22 7.80
N VAL A 363 -2.27 -1.43 6.85
CA VAL A 363 -3.43 -1.75 5.99
C VAL A 363 -2.97 -1.91 4.55
N ILE A 364 -3.56 -2.86 3.83
CA ILE A 364 -3.17 -3.24 2.47
C ILE A 364 -4.39 -3.09 1.55
N PRO A 365 -4.41 -2.06 0.68
CA PRO A 365 -5.50 -1.85 -0.28
C PRO A 365 -5.28 -2.65 -1.58
N SER A 366 -6.34 -2.88 -2.34
CA SER A 366 -6.23 -3.48 -3.69
C SER A 366 -5.63 -2.52 -4.73
N HIS A 367 -5.56 -1.23 -4.42
CA HIS A 367 -4.90 -0.22 -5.27
C HIS A 367 -3.92 0.62 -4.46
N GLY A 368 -2.66 0.66 -4.90
CA GLY A 368 -1.57 1.35 -4.20
C GLY A 368 -0.69 0.39 -3.39
N ILE A 369 -0.02 0.90 -2.36
CA ILE A 369 0.91 0.13 -1.51
C ILE A 369 0.33 -0.08 -0.12
N ALA A 370 0.90 -1.02 0.64
CA ALA A 370 0.65 -1.11 2.09
C ALA A 370 0.97 0.21 2.80
N LEU A 371 0.19 0.56 3.83
CA LEU A 371 0.33 1.80 4.59
C LEU A 371 0.40 1.50 6.08
N GLY A 372 1.35 2.10 6.79
CA GLY A 372 1.51 1.90 8.23
C GLY A 372 0.34 2.44 9.05
N GLY A 373 -0.13 1.62 10.00
CA GLY A 373 -1.23 1.89 10.91
C GLY A 373 -2.59 2.10 10.24
N THR A 374 -3.50 2.70 10.99
CA THR A 374 -4.90 2.94 10.63
C THR A 374 -5.21 4.40 10.26
N TYR A 375 -4.22 5.29 10.34
CA TYR A 375 -4.39 6.74 10.17
C TYR A 375 -5.19 7.10 8.90
N ILE A 376 -4.92 6.42 7.79
CA ILE A 376 -5.60 6.70 6.52
C ILE A 376 -7.09 6.30 6.55
N LEU A 377 -7.44 5.24 7.27
CA LEU A 377 -8.83 4.84 7.48
C LEU A 377 -9.53 5.83 8.40
N GLU A 378 -8.86 6.31 9.45
CA GLU A 378 -9.38 7.37 10.33
C GLU A 378 -9.69 8.64 9.55
N LYS A 379 -8.78 9.08 8.67
CA LYS A 379 -9.01 10.24 7.80
C LYS A 379 -10.12 10.00 6.78
N THR A 380 -10.25 8.79 6.28
CA THR A 380 -11.36 8.42 5.40
C THR A 380 -12.69 8.50 6.15
N LEU A 381 -12.78 7.95 7.37
CA LEU A 381 -13.97 8.01 8.21
C LEU A 381 -14.34 9.45 8.60
N GLU A 382 -13.36 10.26 9.02
CA GLU A 382 -13.56 11.69 9.28
C GLU A 382 -14.13 12.40 8.05
N HIS A 383 -13.59 12.12 6.86
CA HIS A 383 -14.06 12.71 5.61
C HIS A 383 -15.51 12.30 5.29
N ARG A 384 -15.90 11.03 5.53
CA ARG A 384 -17.28 10.57 5.37
C ARG A 384 -18.23 11.25 6.35
N LYS A 385 -17.85 11.39 7.62
CA LYS A 385 -18.64 12.10 8.65
C LYS A 385 -18.81 13.58 8.30
N TYR A 386 -17.74 14.23 7.84
CA TYR A 386 -17.81 15.60 7.35
C TYR A 386 -18.77 15.73 6.16
N ARG A 387 -18.66 14.83 5.17
CA ARG A 387 -19.52 14.83 3.99
C ARG A 387 -20.98 14.58 4.33
N GLU A 388 -21.26 13.67 5.25
CA GLU A 388 -22.60 13.41 5.75
C GLU A 388 -23.22 14.67 6.38
N ASN A 389 -22.48 15.40 7.23
CA ASN A 389 -22.97 16.65 7.81
C ASN A 389 -23.27 17.71 6.75
N GLN A 390 -22.39 17.86 5.75
CA GLN A 390 -22.66 18.77 4.62
C GLN A 390 -23.96 18.40 3.88
N ILE A 391 -24.21 17.10 3.66
CA ILE A 391 -25.42 16.62 2.99
C ILE A 391 -26.65 16.88 3.86
N LYS A 392 -26.60 16.59 5.17
CA LYS A 392 -27.67 16.90 6.13
C LYS A 392 -28.04 18.39 6.08
N ASP A 393 -27.06 19.29 6.09
CA ASP A 393 -27.30 20.73 6.03
C ASP A 393 -27.98 21.16 4.72
N LEU A 394 -27.60 20.56 3.60
CA LEU A 394 -28.19 20.86 2.29
C LEU A 394 -29.60 20.26 2.15
N MET A 395 -29.86 19.08 2.72
CA MET A 395 -31.20 18.50 2.81
C MET A 395 -32.15 19.41 3.59
N ASN A 396 -31.69 19.94 4.74
CA ASN A 396 -32.47 20.88 5.56
C ASN A 396 -32.78 22.19 4.83
N GLN A 397 -31.96 22.58 3.85
CA GLN A 397 -32.20 23.74 2.97
C GLN A 397 -33.10 23.41 1.76
N GLY A 398 -33.60 22.18 1.65
CA GLY A 398 -34.44 21.73 0.54
C GLY A 398 -33.70 21.61 -0.79
N LYS A 399 -32.37 21.42 -0.78
CA LYS A 399 -31.57 21.25 -2.00
C LYS A 399 -31.83 19.90 -2.65
N SER A 400 -31.84 19.87 -3.98
CA SER A 400 -31.88 18.62 -4.74
C SER A 400 -30.50 17.94 -4.76
N VAL A 401 -30.44 16.66 -5.14
CA VAL A 401 -29.18 15.93 -5.33
C VAL A 401 -28.28 16.61 -6.37
N ASP A 402 -28.87 17.17 -7.43
CA ASP A 402 -28.10 17.87 -8.46
C ASP A 402 -27.52 19.20 -7.94
N ASP A 403 -28.27 19.93 -7.10
CA ASP A 403 -27.74 21.10 -6.39
C ASP A 403 -26.58 20.71 -5.47
N MET A 404 -26.74 19.63 -4.69
CA MET A 404 -25.70 19.12 -3.81
C MET A 404 -24.46 18.72 -4.59
N LEU A 405 -24.61 18.04 -5.74
CA LEU A 405 -23.50 17.67 -6.60
C LEU A 405 -22.71 18.91 -7.06
N GLY A 406 -23.41 19.96 -7.48
CA GLY A 406 -22.81 21.23 -7.90
C GLY A 406 -22.11 21.98 -6.77
N ILE A 407 -22.59 21.88 -5.53
CA ILE A 407 -22.00 22.55 -4.35
C ILE A 407 -20.80 21.76 -3.82
N ILE A 408 -20.98 20.45 -3.64
CA ILE A 408 -20.05 19.58 -2.94
C ILE A 408 -18.88 19.18 -3.86
N TYR A 409 -19.16 18.95 -5.14
CA TYR A 409 -18.21 18.42 -6.13
C TYR A 409 -17.99 19.41 -7.28
N PHE A 410 -17.99 20.71 -6.99
CA PHE A 410 -17.94 21.79 -8.00
C PHE A 410 -16.76 21.72 -8.99
N ASP A 411 -15.61 21.18 -8.56
CA ASP A 411 -14.40 21.03 -9.38
C ASP A 411 -14.15 19.58 -9.84
N LEU A 412 -15.15 18.71 -9.70
CA LEU A 412 -15.00 17.31 -10.06
C LEU A 412 -15.15 17.14 -11.58
N SER A 413 -14.24 16.36 -12.18
CA SER A 413 -14.31 16.06 -13.61
C SER A 413 -15.65 15.42 -14.00
N ARG A 414 -16.19 15.78 -15.18
CA ARG A 414 -17.50 15.31 -15.65
C ARG A 414 -17.67 13.78 -15.65
N LYS A 415 -16.57 13.05 -15.87
CA LYS A 415 -16.56 11.57 -15.88
C LYS A 415 -16.79 10.95 -14.50
N LEU A 416 -16.51 11.69 -13.42
CA LEU A 416 -16.64 11.22 -12.05
C LEU A 416 -17.96 11.65 -11.38
N LEU A 417 -18.72 12.55 -12.02
CA LEU A 417 -20.00 13.03 -11.50
C LEU A 417 -21.02 11.93 -11.21
N PRO A 418 -21.18 10.87 -12.05
CA PRO A 418 -22.11 9.79 -11.73
C PRO A 418 -21.78 9.09 -10.41
N TYR A 419 -20.49 8.80 -10.15
CA TYR A 419 -20.06 8.16 -8.91
C TYR A 419 -20.24 9.06 -7.69
N ALA A 420 -19.98 10.36 -7.84
CA ALA A 420 -20.23 11.32 -6.78
C ALA A 420 -21.73 11.44 -6.43
N ARG A 421 -22.60 11.39 -7.45
CA ARG A 421 -24.06 11.36 -7.26
C ARG A 421 -24.49 10.13 -6.47
N GLU A 422 -24.02 8.95 -6.84
CA GLU A 422 -24.30 7.71 -6.10
C GLU A 422 -23.84 7.80 -4.64
N ASN A 423 -22.68 8.41 -4.40
CA ASN A 423 -22.19 8.59 -3.04
C ASN A 423 -23.09 9.52 -2.19
N ILE A 424 -23.61 10.60 -2.79
CA ILE A 424 -24.60 11.46 -2.13
C ILE A 424 -25.86 10.66 -1.80
N LEU A 425 -26.38 9.89 -2.75
CA LEU A 425 -27.59 9.07 -2.54
C LEU A 425 -27.41 8.08 -1.39
N LYS A 426 -26.25 7.42 -1.28
CA LYS A 426 -25.96 6.51 -0.17
C LYS A 426 -25.80 7.18 1.18
N HIS A 427 -25.33 8.43 1.21
CA HIS A 427 -25.41 9.22 2.43
C HIS A 427 -26.85 9.57 2.79
N ILE A 428 -27.67 10.00 1.83
CA ILE A 428 -29.09 10.32 2.07
C ILE A 428 -29.84 9.10 2.62
N GLU A 429 -29.68 7.94 2.00
CA GLU A 429 -30.30 6.68 2.44
C GLU A 429 -29.95 6.36 3.91
N LYS A 430 -28.66 6.46 4.27
CA LYS A 430 -28.22 6.29 5.66
C LYS A 430 -28.90 7.29 6.61
N ILE A 431 -28.94 8.57 6.25
CA ILE A 431 -29.52 9.64 7.07
C ILE A 431 -31.02 9.40 7.31
N GLU A 432 -31.76 9.03 6.27
CA GLU A 432 -33.19 8.75 6.35
C GLU A 432 -33.49 7.51 7.19
N ASN A 433 -32.67 6.46 7.05
CA ASN A 433 -32.78 5.25 7.88
C ASN A 433 -32.53 5.55 9.37
N GLU A 434 -31.55 6.39 9.70
CA GLU A 434 -31.28 6.82 11.09
C GLU A 434 -32.41 7.68 11.67
N ALA A 435 -33.03 8.55 10.85
CA ALA A 435 -34.18 9.36 11.28
C ALA A 435 -35.45 8.51 11.50
N SER A 436 -35.57 7.41 10.76
CA SER A 436 -36.71 6.49 10.81
C SER A 436 -36.58 5.40 11.87
N ALA A 437 -35.38 5.21 12.43
CA ALA A 437 -35.13 4.21 13.46
C ALA A 437 -35.94 4.54 14.73
N PRO A 438 -36.66 3.57 15.33
CA PRO A 438 -37.39 3.81 16.57
C PRO A 438 -36.38 4.24 17.64
N LYS A 439 -36.64 5.39 18.28
CA LYS A 439 -35.84 5.83 19.43
C LYS A 439 -35.94 4.73 20.49
N THR A 440 -34.87 3.99 20.70
CA THR A 440 -34.76 3.07 21.84
C THR A 440 -34.87 3.91 23.10
N GLU A 441 -35.99 3.75 23.82
CA GLU A 441 -36.17 4.32 25.15
C GLU A 441 -35.04 3.80 26.05
N SER A 442 -34.34 4.72 26.69
CA SER A 442 -33.22 4.49 27.60
C SER A 442 -33.64 3.85 28.91
#